data_AF-A0A7K1Y9D4-F1
#
_entry.id   AF-A0A7K1Y9D4-F1
#
_cell.length_a   1.000
_cell.length_b   1.000
_cell.length_c   1.000
_cell.angle_alpha   90.00
_cell.angle_beta   90.00
_cell.angle_gamma   90.00
#
_symmetry.space_group_name_H-M   'P 1'
#
loop_
_entity.id
_entity.type
_entity.pdbx_description
1 polymer ?
#
loop_
_entity_poly.entity_id
_entity_poly.type
_entity_poly.pdbx_seq_one_letter_code
_entity_poly.pdbx_strand_id
1 'polypeptide(L)'
;MNTMKAWLKRENRPDEVIRIITGWENKVRTCNLYTAFEEQAYLGRILFDLKGYWIYDGTELTVNEQEQVAAFIMQHQLLPDTQLTDSDSR
;
A
#
# COMPACT_ATOMS: atom_id res chain seq x y z
N MET A 1 -4.61 -11.00 7.43
CA MET A 1 -4.28 -10.11 6.29
C MET A 1 -4.66 -8.71 6.72
N ASN A 2 -3.72 -7.76 6.69
CA ASN A 2 -3.99 -6.37 7.10
C ASN A 2 -4.24 -5.52 5.87
N THR A 3 -5.26 -4.67 5.94
CA THR A 3 -5.66 -3.77 4.87
C THR A 3 -5.40 -2.34 5.31
N MET A 4 -4.75 -1.55 4.46
CA MET A 4 -4.50 -0.12 4.69
C MET A 4 -5.05 0.69 3.51
N LYS A 5 -5.30 1.98 3.74
CA LYS A 5 -5.65 2.94 2.70
C LYS A 5 -4.56 3.99 2.62
N ALA A 6 -4.19 4.37 1.40
CA ALA A 6 -3.19 5.39 1.15
C ALA A 6 -3.71 6.40 0.13
N TRP A 7 -3.33 7.67 0.28
CA TRP A 7 -3.50 8.68 -0.75
C TRP A 7 -2.40 8.49 -1.80
N LEU A 8 -2.79 8.35 -3.07
CA LEU A 8 -1.89 8.26 -4.21
C LEU A 8 -2.03 9.55 -5.03
N LYS A 9 -0.93 10.27 -5.20
CA LYS A 9 -0.91 11.43 -6.08
C LYS A 9 -0.64 10.94 -7.49
N ARG A 10 -1.60 11.11 -8.39
CA ARG A 10 -1.49 10.55 -9.73
C ARG A 10 -0.78 11.53 -10.66
N GLU A 11 0.11 11.01 -11.48
CA GLU A 11 0.75 11.81 -12.52
C GLU A 11 -0.24 12.00 -13.69
N ASN A 12 -0.59 13.26 -13.99
CA ASN A 12 -1.54 13.62 -15.05
C ASN A 12 -2.95 13.02 -14.93
N ARG A 13 -3.35 12.59 -13.72
CA ARG A 13 -4.73 12.12 -13.41
C ARG A 13 -5.16 12.66 -12.05
N PRO A 14 -6.46 12.60 -11.70
CA PRO A 14 -6.90 12.94 -10.36
C PRO A 14 -6.23 12.05 -9.31
N ASP A 15 -5.84 12.65 -8.20
CA ASP A 15 -5.43 11.91 -7.01
C ASP A 15 -6.53 10.93 -6.58
N GLU A 16 -6.11 9.79 -6.05
CA GLU A 16 -7.04 8.74 -5.64
C GLU A 16 -6.62 8.07 -4.33
N VAL A 17 -7.60 7.50 -3.63
CA VAL A 17 -7.34 6.61 -2.50
C VAL A 17 -7.16 5.20 -3.04
N ILE A 18 -6.04 4.58 -2.70
CA ILE A 18 -5.78 3.18 -3.00
C ILE A 18 -5.89 2.33 -1.73
N ARG A 19 -6.22 1.07 -1.93
CA ARG A 19 -6.26 0.04 -0.90
C ARG A 19 -5.06 -0.87 -1.06
N ILE A 20 -4.36 -1.10 0.05
CA ILE A 20 -3.16 -1.94 0.13
C ILE A 20 -3.51 -3.15 0.98
N ILE A 21 -3.40 -4.35 0.39
CA ILE A 21 -3.62 -5.62 1.09
C ILE A 21 -2.27 -6.28 1.31
N THR A 22 -1.91 -6.49 2.57
CA THR A 22 -0.62 -7.07 2.95
C THR A 22 -0.72 -8.57 3.20
N GLY A 23 0.30 -9.29 2.73
CA GLY A 23 0.45 -10.73 2.87
C GLY A 23 1.93 -11.16 2.83
N TRP A 24 2.13 -12.47 2.80
CA TRP A 24 3.46 -13.10 2.76
C TRP A 24 3.45 -14.28 1.79
N GLU A 25 4.46 -14.35 0.92
CA GLU A 25 4.67 -15.44 -0.03
C GLU A 25 6.16 -15.81 -0.01
N ASN A 26 6.52 -17.06 0.31
CA ASN A 26 7.92 -17.53 0.28
C ASN A 26 8.95 -16.61 0.98
N LYS A 27 8.60 -16.04 2.15
CA LYS A 27 9.41 -15.05 2.91
C LYS A 27 9.55 -13.67 2.24
N VAL A 28 8.90 -13.43 1.12
CA VAL A 28 8.72 -12.12 0.51
C VAL A 28 7.42 -11.53 1.04
N ARG A 29 7.45 -10.27 1.47
CA ARG A 29 6.22 -9.60 1.88
C ARG A 29 5.52 -9.05 0.64
N THR A 30 4.23 -9.34 0.50
CA THR A 30 3.43 -8.93 -0.65
C THR A 30 2.46 -7.82 -0.25
N CYS A 31 2.39 -6.77 -1.07
CA CYS A 31 1.50 -5.63 -0.86
C CYS A 31 0.70 -5.41 -2.15
N ASN A 32 -0.47 -6.04 -2.25
CA ASN A 32 -1.34 -5.91 -3.42
C ASN A 32 -2.08 -4.57 -3.40
N LEU A 33 -2.10 -3.87 -4.52
CA LEU A 33 -2.63 -2.53 -4.66
C LEU A 33 -3.91 -2.55 -5.48
N TYR A 34 -4.93 -1.86 -5.00
CA TYR A 34 -6.23 -1.73 -5.68
C TYR A 34 -6.75 -0.30 -5.59
N THR A 35 -7.59 0.12 -6.52
CA THR A 35 -8.42 1.32 -6.32
C THR A 35 -9.38 1.09 -5.13
N ALA A 36 -9.75 2.13 -4.40
CA ALA A 36 -10.58 2.00 -3.20
C ALA A 36 -12.10 1.95 -3.46
N PHE A 37 -12.55 2.20 -4.69
CA PHE A 37 -13.97 2.30 -5.06
C PHE A 37 -14.56 0.94 -5.50
N GLU A 38 -15.87 0.89 -5.78
CA GLU A 38 -16.64 -0.36 -5.94
C GLU A 38 -16.08 -1.32 -7.01
N GLU A 39 -15.60 -0.79 -8.13
CA GLU A 39 -14.83 -1.56 -9.12
C GLU A 39 -13.33 -1.48 -8.79
N GLN A 40 -12.87 -2.43 -7.97
CA GLN A 40 -11.49 -2.49 -7.48
C GLN A 40 -10.56 -2.94 -8.60
N ALA A 41 -10.10 -1.99 -9.40
CA ALA A 41 -9.07 -2.23 -10.39
C ALA A 41 -7.75 -2.57 -9.69
N TYR A 42 -7.10 -3.64 -10.15
CA TYR A 42 -5.80 -4.05 -9.64
C TYR A 42 -4.71 -3.15 -10.21
N LEU A 43 -3.93 -2.53 -9.33
CA LEU A 43 -2.88 -1.59 -9.66
C LEU A 43 -1.49 -2.22 -9.64
N GLY A 44 -1.39 -3.55 -9.51
CA GLY A 44 -0.12 -4.26 -9.31
C GLY A 44 0.17 -4.51 -7.83
N ARG A 45 1.42 -4.88 -7.52
CA ARG A 45 1.86 -5.16 -6.15
C ARG A 45 3.27 -4.68 -5.90
N ILE A 46 3.57 -4.38 -4.63
CA ILE A 46 4.92 -4.12 -4.17
C ILE A 46 5.40 -5.33 -3.36
N LEU A 47 6.56 -5.85 -3.73
CA LEU A 47 7.21 -6.98 -3.08
C LEU A 47 8.40 -6.46 -2.28
N PHE A 48 8.46 -6.81 -0.99
CA PHE A 48 9.58 -6.46 -0.13
C PHE A 48 10.37 -7.70 0.26
N ASP A 49 11.69 -7.61 0.17
CA ASP A 49 12.58 -8.61 0.74
C ASP A 49 12.80 -8.38 2.25
N LEU A 50 13.54 -9.29 2.89
CA LEU A 50 13.84 -9.22 4.32
C LEU A 50 14.78 -8.06 4.71
N LYS A 51 15.42 -7.40 3.73
CA LYS A 51 16.30 -6.25 3.93
C LYS A 51 15.57 -4.93 3.69
N GLY A 52 14.31 -4.97 3.29
CA GLY A 52 13.51 -3.79 2.99
C GLY A 52 13.72 -3.23 1.58
N TYR A 53 14.45 -3.93 0.70
CA TYR A 53 14.44 -3.61 -0.72
C TYR A 53 13.10 -4.00 -1.32
N TRP A 54 12.64 -3.23 -2.29
CA TRP A 54 11.35 -3.45 -2.91
C TRP A 54 11.40 -3.38 -4.42
N ILE A 55 10.49 -4.11 -5.04
CA ILE A 55 10.18 -4.03 -6.47
C ILE A 55 8.68 -3.84 -6.65
N TYR A 56 8.31 -3.14 -7.70
CA TYR A 56 6.93 -3.07 -8.16
C TYR A 56 6.74 -4.09 -9.28
N ASP A 57 5.68 -4.90 -9.14
CA ASP A 57 5.23 -5.90 -10.10
C ASP A 57 3.86 -5.46 -10.62
N GLY A 58 3.87 -4.72 -11.73
CA GLY A 58 2.70 -4.14 -12.39
C GLY A 58 3.07 -3.11 -13.45
N THR A 59 2.05 -2.53 -14.08
CA THR A 59 2.19 -1.57 -15.21
C THR A 59 1.41 -0.26 -15.00
N GLU A 60 0.60 -0.17 -13.96
CA GLU A 60 -0.38 0.92 -13.80
C GLU A 60 0.18 2.15 -13.08
N LEU A 61 1.33 2.01 -12.42
CA LEU A 61 1.95 3.09 -11.65
C LEU A 61 3.23 3.59 -12.32
N THR A 62 3.40 4.91 -12.38
CA THR A 62 4.68 5.53 -12.75
C THR A 62 5.73 5.32 -11.66
N VAL A 63 7.02 5.55 -11.95
CA VAL A 63 8.09 5.38 -10.95
C VAL A 63 7.85 6.27 -9.71
N ASN A 64 7.40 7.51 -9.90
CA ASN A 64 7.10 8.43 -8.80
C ASN A 64 5.92 7.90 -7.94
N GLU A 65 4.88 7.37 -8.58
CA GLU A 65 3.74 6.76 -7.91
C GLU A 65 4.16 5.51 -7.13
N GLN A 66 5.03 4.69 -7.70
CA GLN A 66 5.61 3.51 -7.03
C GLN A 66 6.39 3.91 -5.77
N GLU A 67 7.28 4.89 -5.88
CA GLU A 67 8.09 5.40 -4.77
C GLU A 67 7.21 5.97 -3.65
N GLN A 68 6.16 6.72 -3.97
CA GLN A 68 5.21 7.24 -2.99
C GLN A 68 4.54 6.11 -2.19
N VAL A 69 4.03 5.09 -2.88
CA VAL A 69 3.35 3.97 -2.22
C VAL A 69 4.33 3.15 -1.39
N ALA A 70 5.53 2.87 -1.91
CA ALA A 70 6.56 2.15 -1.18
C ALA A 70 6.96 2.89 0.10
N ALA A 71 7.21 4.20 0.01
CA ALA A 71 7.53 5.04 1.16
C ALA A 71 6.42 5.03 2.21
N PHE A 72 5.15 5.17 1.79
CA PHE A 72 4.00 5.09 2.68
C PHE A 72 3.97 3.76 3.44
N ILE A 73 4.13 2.64 2.73
CA ILE A 73 4.09 1.30 3.30
C ILE A 73 5.24 1.12 4.31
N MET A 74 6.46 1.52 3.95
CA MET A 74 7.63 1.41 4.83
C MET A 74 7.45 2.23 6.11
N GLN A 75 6.92 3.45 6.00
CA GLN A 75 6.67 4.30 7.16
C GLN A 75 5.60 3.72 8.10
N HIS A 76 4.50 3.21 7.55
CA HIS A 76 3.39 2.65 8.34
C HIS A 76 3.69 1.28 8.95
N GLN A 77 4.86 0.70 8.65
CA GLN A 77 5.31 -0.57 9.23
C GLN A 77 6.46 -0.42 10.21
N LEU A 78 7.17 0.72 10.18
CA LEU A 78 8.09 1.11 11.25
C LEU A 78 7.34 1.57 12.51
N LEU A 79 6.03 1.79 12.41
CA LEU A 79 5.16 2.01 13.54
C LEU A 79 4.43 0.69 13.86
N PRO A 80 4.77 -0.02 14.95
CA PRO A 80 3.92 -1.10 15.43
C PRO A 80 2.55 -0.52 15.73
N ASP A 81 1.49 -1.23 15.33
CA ASP A 81 0.07 -0.86 15.46
C ASP A 81 -0.16 0.06 16.66
N THR A 82 -0.15 1.37 16.42
CA THR A 82 -0.67 2.30 17.41
C THR A 82 -2.17 2.14 17.30
N GLN A 83 -2.67 1.24 18.12
CA GLN A 83 -4.08 1.00 18.35
C GLN A 83 -4.79 2.36 18.38
N LEU A 84 -5.51 2.68 17.31
CA LEU A 84 -6.61 3.62 17.37
C LEU A 84 -7.69 2.89 18.18
N THR A 85 -7.52 2.86 19.50
CA THR A 85 -8.64 2.64 20.40
C THR A 85 -9.48 3.89 20.30
N ASP A 86 -10.53 3.84 19.49
CA ASP A 86 -11.67 4.75 19.63
C ASP A 86 -12.18 4.60 21.06
N SER A 87 -11.65 5.45 21.93
CA SER A 87 -12.15 5.71 23.26
C SER A 87 -13.25 6.75 23.11
N ASP A 88 -14.33 6.37 22.44
CA ASP A 88 -15.60 7.07 22.53
C ASP A 88 -16.66 6.05 22.95
N SER A 89 -16.52 5.63 24.22
CA SER A 89 -17.66 5.14 24.99
C SER A 89 -18.40 6.35 25.55
N ARG A 90 -19.55 6.66 24.97
CA ARG A 90 -20.64 7.36 25.67
C ARG A 90 -21.72 6.35 26.01
#